data_AF-A0A7S1WC51-F1
#
_entry.id   AF-A0A7S1WC51-F1
#
_cell.length_a   1.000
_cell.length_b   1.000
_cell.length_c   1.000
_cell.angle_alpha   90.00
_cell.angle_beta   90.00
_cell.angle_gamma   90.00
#
_symmetry.space_group_name_H-M   'P 1'
#
loop_
_entity.id
_entity.type
_entity.pdbx_description
1 polymer ?
#
loop_
_entity_poly.entity_id
_entity_poly.type
_entity_poly.pdbx_seq_one_letter_code
_entity_poly.pdbx_strand_id
1 'polypeptide(L)'
;TKQDAEYRFNSIKAEFKYSEPPPYEAERLLQKLTTDPGIIDIMKARKFTVGILTEMSPVEAQERMAKRGTPNMDLLGYNQNAGEMIVLRLRTDSLKGFRPYHDLINTLIHELTHNVWGPHDNNFWQLYGELKAQYMRFHRFWSQGGHAADSNASAQFQGFAGGDEDGQPASGDG
;
A
#
# COMPACT_ATOMS: atom_id res chain seq x y z
N THR A 1 15.22 -7.71 9.09
CA THR A 1 14.54 -8.72 8.24
C THR A 1 15.13 -8.63 6.85
N LYS A 2 15.23 -9.73 6.09
CA LYS A 2 15.68 -9.70 4.69
C LYS A 2 14.48 -9.90 3.77
N GLN A 3 14.54 -9.36 2.55
CA GLN A 3 13.54 -9.60 1.52
C GLN A 3 13.52 -11.09 1.11
N ASP A 4 12.44 -11.51 0.46
CA ASP A 4 12.37 -12.81 -0.21
C ASP A 4 13.40 -12.91 -1.35
N ALA A 5 13.75 -14.13 -1.76
CA ALA A 5 14.74 -14.36 -2.82
C ALA A 5 14.20 -14.00 -4.21
N GLU A 6 12.91 -14.24 -4.45
CA GLU A 6 12.26 -14.11 -5.77
C GLU A 6 11.29 -12.91 -5.81
N TYR A 7 10.45 -12.78 -4.78
CA TYR A 7 9.37 -11.78 -4.74
C TYR A 7 9.77 -10.57 -3.89
N ARG A 8 10.43 -9.61 -4.53
CA ARG A 8 11.17 -8.54 -3.85
C ARG A 8 11.25 -7.25 -4.65
N PHE A 9 11.72 -6.20 -3.99
CA PHE A 9 12.25 -5.00 -4.63
C PHE A 9 13.72 -5.26 -5.02
N ASN A 10 14.03 -5.24 -6.31
CA ASN A 10 15.38 -5.55 -6.81
C ASN A 10 16.40 -4.47 -6.45
N SER A 11 15.95 -3.21 -6.36
CA SER A 11 16.78 -2.09 -5.92
C SER A 11 15.95 -1.05 -5.17
N ILE A 12 16.63 -0.27 -4.33
CA ILE A 12 16.08 0.95 -3.73
C ILE A 12 16.99 2.12 -4.08
N LYS A 13 16.43 3.32 -4.19
CA LYS A 13 17.22 4.54 -4.41
C LYS A 13 16.53 5.73 -3.75
N ALA A 14 17.25 6.45 -2.89
CA ALA A 14 16.81 7.77 -2.46
C ALA A 14 17.29 8.83 -3.45
N GLU A 15 16.53 9.91 -3.60
CA GLU A 15 16.91 11.02 -4.47
C GLU A 15 17.82 11.98 -3.68
N PHE A 16 19.03 12.21 -4.18
CA PHE A 16 20.08 12.96 -3.48
C PHE A 16 19.90 14.49 -3.48
N LYS A 17 18.72 14.97 -3.86
CA LYS A 17 18.47 16.42 -4.05
C LYS A 17 18.15 17.18 -2.76
N TYR A 18 17.92 16.49 -1.64
CA TYR A 18 17.48 17.12 -0.38
C TYR A 18 18.51 16.95 0.74
N SER A 19 18.72 18.01 1.51
CA SER A 19 19.61 18.01 2.68
C SER A 19 18.92 17.54 3.96
N GLU A 20 17.60 17.73 4.10
CA GLU A 20 16.85 17.41 5.32
C GLU A 20 15.46 16.82 5.04
N PRO A 21 15.06 15.73 5.73
CA PRO A 21 15.97 14.73 6.30
C PRO A 21 16.93 14.21 5.20
N PRO A 22 18.19 13.88 5.52
CA PRO A 22 19.19 13.61 4.49
C PRO A 22 18.88 12.35 3.67
N PRO A 23 19.47 12.18 2.47
CA PRO A 23 19.13 11.10 1.55
C PRO A 23 19.34 9.70 2.17
N TYR A 24 20.33 9.54 3.04
CA TYR A 24 20.55 8.27 3.73
C TYR A 24 19.40 7.87 4.68
N GLU A 25 18.66 8.84 5.24
CA GLU A 25 17.48 8.53 6.06
C GLU A 25 16.31 8.13 5.20
N ALA A 26 16.14 8.78 4.05
CA ALA A 26 15.15 8.38 3.05
C ALA A 26 15.43 6.96 2.56
N GLU A 27 16.69 6.63 2.29
CA GLU A 27 17.10 5.28 1.89
C GLU A 27 16.86 4.26 3.01
N ARG A 28 17.14 4.61 4.28
CA ARG A 28 16.77 3.78 5.43
C ARG A 28 15.26 3.56 5.54
N LEU A 29 14.45 4.57 5.24
CA LEU A 29 13.01 4.47 5.25
C LEU A 29 12.50 3.57 4.11
N LEU A 30 13.06 3.70 2.90
CA LEU A 30 12.80 2.78 1.79
C LEU A 30 13.18 1.35 2.18
N GLN A 31 14.37 1.15 2.76
CA GLN A 31 14.83 -0.14 3.25
C GLN A 31 13.88 -0.73 4.30
N LYS A 32 13.33 0.11 5.17
CA LYS A 32 12.33 -0.31 6.17
C LYS A 32 11.04 -0.76 5.49
N LEU A 33 10.54 -0.01 4.50
CA LEU A 33 9.35 -0.39 3.73
C LEU A 33 9.54 -1.72 2.99
N THR A 34 10.68 -1.90 2.32
CA THR A 34 10.96 -3.14 1.55
C THR A 34 11.20 -4.36 2.43
N THR A 35 11.57 -4.15 3.70
CA THR A 35 11.79 -5.25 4.66
C THR A 35 10.70 -5.37 5.73
N ASP A 36 9.59 -4.65 5.54
CA ASP A 36 8.42 -4.80 6.38
C ASP A 36 7.86 -6.23 6.20
N PRO A 37 7.71 -7.02 7.28
CA PRO A 37 7.22 -8.39 7.18
C PRO A 37 5.85 -8.52 6.50
N GLY A 38 4.95 -7.55 6.69
CA GLY A 38 3.63 -7.55 6.03
C GLY A 38 3.72 -7.25 4.54
N ILE A 39 4.67 -6.40 4.12
CA ILE A 39 4.93 -6.15 2.69
C ILE A 39 5.56 -7.38 2.05
N ILE A 40 6.54 -8.02 2.70
CA ILE A 40 7.15 -9.26 2.23
C ILE A 40 6.08 -10.35 2.05
N ASP A 41 5.18 -10.49 3.02
CA ASP A 41 4.05 -11.45 2.96
C ASP A 41 3.16 -11.21 1.73
N ILE A 42 2.80 -9.93 1.48
CA ILE A 42 2.04 -9.54 0.28
C ILE A 42 2.80 -9.88 -1.00
N MET A 43 4.08 -9.49 -1.10
CA MET A 43 4.86 -9.71 -2.31
C MET A 43 4.95 -11.20 -2.63
N LYS A 44 5.18 -12.05 -1.63
CA LYS A 44 5.21 -13.51 -1.81
C LYS A 44 3.86 -14.08 -2.22
N ALA A 45 2.79 -13.71 -1.52
CA ALA A 45 1.46 -14.24 -1.80
C ALA A 45 0.96 -13.87 -3.21
N ARG A 46 1.33 -12.68 -3.68
CA ARG A 46 0.94 -12.16 -5.01
C ARG A 46 1.99 -12.33 -6.09
N LYS A 47 3.13 -12.94 -5.76
CA LYS A 47 4.29 -13.12 -6.65
C LYS A 47 4.76 -11.82 -7.30
N PHE A 48 4.73 -10.73 -6.54
CA PHE A 48 5.17 -9.43 -7.02
C PHE A 48 6.69 -9.30 -6.99
N THR A 49 7.23 -8.75 -8.06
CA THR A 49 8.61 -8.31 -8.15
C THR A 49 8.58 -6.87 -8.64
N VAL A 50 9.36 -5.99 -7.99
CA VAL A 50 9.47 -4.58 -8.36
C VAL A 50 10.92 -4.30 -8.73
N GLY A 51 11.14 -3.66 -9.89
CA GLY A 51 12.49 -3.35 -10.37
C GLY A 51 13.22 -2.38 -9.45
N ILE A 52 12.58 -1.23 -9.17
CA ILE A 52 13.11 -0.23 -8.26
C ILE A 52 12.01 0.43 -7.43
N LEU A 53 12.28 0.61 -6.14
CA LEU A 53 11.52 1.51 -5.28
C LEU A 53 12.35 2.77 -5.02
N THR A 54 11.83 3.93 -5.42
CA THR A 54 12.53 5.21 -5.26
C THR A 54 11.64 6.27 -4.64
N GLU A 55 12.20 7.43 -4.30
CA GLU A 55 11.43 8.57 -3.84
C GLU A 55 11.22 9.63 -4.93
N MET A 56 10.22 10.50 -4.72
CA MET A 56 10.11 11.80 -5.39
C MET A 56 9.88 12.89 -4.36
N SER A 57 10.20 14.12 -4.77
CA SER A 57 9.95 15.30 -3.98
C SER A 57 8.54 15.85 -4.09
N PRO A 58 8.12 16.71 -3.14
CA PRO A 58 6.91 17.50 -3.28
C PRO A 58 6.86 18.34 -4.57
N VAL A 59 8.01 18.88 -4.99
CA VAL A 59 8.10 19.71 -6.20
C VAL A 59 7.90 18.87 -7.45
N GLU A 60 8.60 17.74 -7.57
CA GLU A 60 8.44 16.79 -8.69
C GLU A 60 7.02 16.22 -8.75
N ALA A 61 6.40 15.97 -7.59
CA ALA A 61 5.00 15.57 -7.50
C ALA A 61 4.07 16.64 -8.11
N GLN A 62 4.25 17.91 -7.73
CA GLN A 62 3.46 19.02 -8.29
C GLN A 62 3.72 19.24 -9.79
N GLU A 63 4.98 19.21 -10.22
CA GLU A 63 5.33 19.32 -11.64
C GLU A 63 4.68 18.22 -12.48
N ARG A 64 4.65 16.99 -11.95
CA ARG A 64 4.02 15.85 -12.62
C ARG A 64 2.50 16.02 -12.71
N MET A 65 1.85 16.50 -11.65
CA MET A 65 0.41 16.78 -11.67
C MET A 65 0.05 17.93 -12.60
N ALA A 66 0.86 18.98 -12.64
CA ALA A 66 0.71 20.08 -13.59
C ALA A 66 0.79 19.58 -15.06
N LYS A 67 1.77 18.71 -15.37
CA LYS A 67 1.89 18.07 -16.70
C LYS A 67 0.70 17.20 -17.07
N ARG A 68 -0.03 16.67 -16.09
CA ARG A 68 -1.27 15.88 -16.27
C ARG A 68 -2.53 16.75 -16.35
N GLY A 69 -2.40 18.09 -16.32
CA GLY A 69 -3.54 19.01 -16.35
C GLY A 69 -4.33 19.10 -15.04
N THR A 70 -3.77 18.61 -13.93
CA THR A 70 -4.42 18.60 -12.60
C THR A 70 -3.52 19.25 -11.54
N PRO A 71 -3.13 20.54 -11.72
CA PRO A 71 -2.28 21.23 -10.76
C PRO A 71 -2.93 21.30 -9.37
N ASN A 72 -2.11 21.35 -8.31
CA ASN A 72 -2.51 21.41 -6.89
C ASN A 72 -3.11 20.12 -6.30
N MET A 73 -3.10 19.01 -7.04
CA MET A 73 -3.42 17.70 -6.48
C MET A 73 -2.21 17.07 -5.80
N ASP A 74 -2.43 16.36 -4.69
CA ASP A 74 -1.34 15.70 -3.94
C ASP A 74 -1.04 14.33 -4.54
N LEU A 75 0.09 14.23 -5.25
CA LEU A 75 0.59 12.95 -5.73
C LEU A 75 1.49 12.33 -4.65
N LEU A 76 1.02 11.23 -4.06
CA LEU A 76 1.72 10.51 -2.99
C LEU A 76 2.64 9.41 -3.50
N GLY A 77 2.34 8.86 -4.67
CA GLY A 77 3.12 7.81 -5.30
C GLY A 77 2.67 7.59 -6.73
N TYR A 78 3.43 6.77 -7.46
CA TYR A 78 2.98 6.20 -8.71
C TYR A 78 3.75 4.92 -9.02
N ASN A 79 3.08 4.03 -9.74
CA ASN A 79 3.66 2.86 -10.37
C ASN A 79 3.87 3.13 -11.87
N GLN A 80 5.05 2.78 -12.38
CA GLN A 80 5.39 2.81 -13.79
C GLN A 80 5.58 1.38 -14.30
N ASN A 81 4.89 1.06 -15.40
CA ASN A 81 4.99 -0.20 -16.13
C ASN A 81 4.78 -1.43 -15.24
N ALA A 82 3.70 -1.42 -14.45
CA ALA A 82 3.25 -2.57 -13.65
C ALA A 82 4.34 -3.19 -12.77
N GLY A 83 5.09 -2.35 -12.06
CA GLY A 83 6.12 -2.77 -11.11
C GLY A 83 7.55 -2.64 -11.62
N GLU A 84 7.79 -2.13 -12.83
CA GLU A 84 9.15 -1.79 -13.25
C GLU A 84 9.78 -0.77 -12.29
N MET A 85 9.02 0.29 -11.95
CA MET A 85 9.43 1.30 -10.99
C MET A 85 8.23 1.77 -10.17
N ILE A 86 8.38 1.76 -8.84
CA ILE A 86 7.46 2.41 -7.92
C ILE A 86 8.17 3.61 -7.30
N VAL A 87 7.46 4.73 -7.27
CA VAL A 87 7.97 5.98 -6.71
C VAL A 87 7.05 6.45 -5.60
N LEU A 88 7.61 6.76 -4.43
CA LEU A 88 6.87 7.25 -3.28
C LEU A 88 7.30 8.67 -2.91
N ARG A 89 6.33 9.49 -2.52
CA ARG A 89 6.61 10.79 -1.91
C ARG A 89 6.86 10.61 -0.42
N LEU A 90 8.12 10.45 -0.04
CA LEU A 90 8.48 10.21 1.36
C LEU A 90 8.34 11.46 2.24
N ARG A 91 8.60 12.64 1.68
CA ARG A 91 8.77 13.91 2.42
C ARG A 91 7.47 14.71 2.50
N THR A 92 7.30 15.41 3.62
CA THR A 92 6.22 16.39 3.82
C THR A 92 6.41 17.59 2.88
N ASP A 93 5.35 18.40 2.68
CA ASP A 93 5.45 19.64 1.87
C ASP A 93 6.50 20.61 2.44
N SER A 94 6.64 20.65 3.77
CA SER A 94 7.62 21.48 4.46
C SER A 94 9.07 21.04 4.28
N LEU A 95 9.30 19.82 3.76
CA LEU A 95 10.61 19.15 3.70
C LEU A 95 11.29 18.97 5.07
N LYS A 96 10.60 19.24 6.18
CA LYS A 96 11.17 19.12 7.54
C LYS A 96 11.09 17.71 8.13
N GLY A 97 10.48 16.78 7.40
CA GLY A 97 10.28 15.43 7.89
C GLY A 97 9.72 14.48 6.84
N PHE A 98 9.58 13.23 7.26
CA PHE A 98 8.91 12.21 6.47
C PHE A 98 7.42 12.14 6.80
N ARG A 99 6.64 11.65 5.84
CA ARG A 99 5.25 11.28 6.05
C ARG A 99 5.15 10.16 7.08
N PRO A 100 4.03 10.06 7.82
CA PRO A 100 3.81 8.97 8.75
C PRO A 100 4.00 7.60 8.08
N TYR A 101 4.65 6.67 8.78
CA TYR A 101 4.97 5.36 8.22
C TYR A 101 3.73 4.60 7.72
N HIS A 102 2.61 4.71 8.44
CA HIS A 102 1.35 4.06 8.05
C HIS A 102 0.78 4.60 6.74
N ASP A 103 0.94 5.90 6.46
CA ASP A 103 0.54 6.50 5.19
C ASP A 103 1.42 5.99 4.05
N LEU A 104 2.73 5.90 4.27
CA LEU A 104 3.67 5.35 3.30
C LEU A 104 3.37 3.89 2.95
N ILE A 105 2.97 3.08 3.94
CA ILE A 105 2.51 1.71 3.72
C ILE A 105 1.24 1.69 2.87
N ASN A 106 0.25 2.52 3.19
CA ASN A 106 -0.99 2.59 2.40
C ASN A 106 -0.70 3.00 0.95
N THR A 107 0.15 3.99 0.74
CA THR A 107 0.60 4.39 -0.61
C THR A 107 1.36 3.25 -1.30
N LEU A 108 2.29 2.58 -0.62
CA LEU A 108 3.01 1.46 -1.23
C LEU A 108 2.07 0.31 -1.64
N ILE A 109 1.10 -0.05 -0.80
CA ILE A 109 0.09 -1.07 -1.14
C ILE A 109 -0.77 -0.61 -2.32
N HIS A 110 -1.13 0.67 -2.38
CA HIS A 110 -1.83 1.25 -3.54
C HIS A 110 -1.01 1.07 -4.82
N GLU A 111 0.28 1.42 -4.78
CA GLU A 111 1.15 1.25 -5.95
C GLU A 111 1.39 -0.21 -6.31
N LEU A 112 1.45 -1.13 -5.34
CA LEU A 112 1.55 -2.57 -5.63
C LEU A 112 0.28 -3.10 -6.31
N THR A 113 -0.91 -2.58 -5.98
CA THR A 113 -2.15 -2.91 -6.69
C THR A 113 -2.07 -2.54 -8.17
N HIS A 114 -1.36 -1.46 -8.50
CA HIS A 114 -1.09 -1.06 -9.88
C HIS A 114 -0.17 -2.01 -10.67
N ASN A 115 0.44 -3.03 -10.03
CA ASN A 115 1.07 -4.14 -10.76
C ASN A 115 0.04 -5.00 -11.53
N VAL A 116 -1.23 -4.95 -11.14
CA VAL A 116 -2.32 -5.77 -11.72
C VAL A 116 -3.36 -4.89 -12.40
N TRP A 117 -3.79 -3.81 -11.74
CA TRP A 117 -4.89 -2.97 -12.21
C TRP A 117 -4.46 -1.51 -12.39
N GLY A 118 -4.48 -1.01 -13.63
CA GLY A 118 -4.11 0.38 -13.93
C GLY A 118 -5.16 1.39 -13.47
N PRO A 119 -6.42 1.30 -13.93
CA PRO A 119 -7.48 2.22 -13.51
C PRO A 119 -7.93 2.00 -12.06
N HIS A 120 -8.40 3.07 -11.40
CA HIS A 120 -9.02 2.99 -10.06
C HIS A 120 -10.49 2.52 -10.12
N ASP A 121 -10.72 1.36 -10.73
CA ASP A 121 -12.03 0.72 -10.84
C ASP A 121 -12.34 -0.21 -9.65
N ASN A 122 -13.46 -0.93 -9.72
CA ASN A 122 -13.87 -1.85 -8.65
C ASN A 122 -12.85 -2.97 -8.41
N ASN A 123 -12.17 -3.48 -9.45
CA ASN A 123 -11.17 -4.53 -9.31
C ASN A 123 -9.93 -4.02 -8.58
N PHE A 124 -9.52 -2.78 -8.89
CA PHE A 124 -8.45 -2.10 -8.17
C PHE A 124 -8.78 -1.98 -6.68
N TRP A 125 -9.96 -1.44 -6.34
CA TRP A 125 -10.32 -1.21 -4.94
C TRP A 125 -10.51 -2.52 -4.16
N GLN A 126 -11.02 -3.57 -4.83
CA GLN A 126 -11.08 -4.90 -4.25
C GLN A 126 -9.69 -5.43 -3.92
N LEU A 127 -8.76 -5.44 -4.88
CA LEU A 127 -7.40 -5.94 -4.64
C LEU A 127 -6.68 -5.10 -3.58
N TYR A 128 -6.76 -3.77 -3.66
CA TYR A 128 -6.19 -2.88 -2.64
C TYR A 128 -6.72 -3.21 -1.23
N GLY A 129 -8.03 -3.43 -1.09
CA GLY A 129 -8.66 -3.85 0.16
C GLY A 129 -8.14 -5.20 0.66
N GLU A 130 -8.01 -6.18 -0.22
CA GLU A 130 -7.45 -7.50 0.11
C GLU A 130 -6.00 -7.40 0.61
N LEU A 131 -5.15 -6.64 -0.09
CA LEU A 131 -3.74 -6.45 0.31
C LEU A 131 -3.65 -5.72 1.65
N LYS A 132 -4.45 -4.67 1.85
CA LYS A 132 -4.48 -3.94 3.13
C LYS A 132 -4.97 -4.83 4.28
N ALA A 133 -6.00 -5.64 4.05
CA ALA A 133 -6.48 -6.60 5.05
C ALA A 133 -5.44 -7.67 5.38
N GLN A 134 -4.70 -8.16 4.37
CA GLN A 134 -3.58 -9.08 4.57
C GLN A 134 -2.48 -8.44 5.43
N TYR A 135 -2.06 -7.22 5.11
CA TYR A 135 -1.06 -6.47 5.89
C TYR A 135 -1.48 -6.32 7.36
N MET A 136 -2.73 -5.87 7.61
CA MET A 136 -3.24 -5.68 8.96
C MET A 136 -3.34 -7.00 9.73
N ARG A 137 -3.80 -8.08 9.07
CA ARG A 137 -3.89 -9.42 9.69
C ARG A 137 -2.51 -9.93 10.08
N PHE A 138 -1.51 -9.76 9.23
CA PHE A 138 -0.14 -10.16 9.50
C PHE A 138 0.40 -9.48 10.77
N HIS A 139 0.30 -8.15 10.84
CA HIS A 139 0.80 -7.38 11.98
C HIS A 139 0.00 -7.63 13.26
N ARG A 140 -1.32 -7.89 13.16
CA ARG A 140 -2.12 -8.32 14.32
C ARG A 140 -1.65 -9.67 14.87
N PHE A 141 -1.43 -10.65 14.01
CA PHE A 141 -0.92 -11.97 14.40
C PHE A 141 0.46 -11.87 15.05
N TRP A 142 1.36 -11.06 14.48
CA TRP A 142 2.71 -10.87 14.99
C TRP A 142 2.76 -10.07 16.30
N SER A 143 1.94 -9.04 16.47
CA SER A 143 1.86 -8.25 17.70
C SER A 143 1.25 -9.01 18.88
N GLN A 144 0.46 -10.06 18.62
CA GLN A 144 -0.12 -10.94 19.65
C GLN A 144 0.77 -12.13 20.04
N GLY A 145 2.05 -12.14 19.61
CA GLY A 145 3.07 -13.04 20.17
C GLY A 145 3.17 -14.42 19.53
N GLY A 146 2.70 -14.63 18.28
CA GLY A 146 3.02 -15.84 17.51
C GLY A 146 2.56 -17.18 18.12
N HIS A 147 1.73 -17.15 19.16
CA HIS A 147 1.09 -18.32 19.73
C HIS A 147 -0.39 -18.35 19.33
N ALA A 148 -0.67 -18.56 18.04
CA ALA A 148 -1.91 -19.26 17.70
C ALA A 148 -1.64 -20.74 17.99
N ALA A 149 -1.94 -21.14 19.22
CA ALA A 149 -2.08 -22.53 19.58
C ALA A 149 -3.05 -23.19 18.59
N ASP A 150 -2.61 -24.33 18.07
CA ASP A 150 -3.39 -25.27 17.30
C ASP A 150 -4.79 -25.44 17.92
N SER A 151 -5.81 -24.92 17.24
CA SER A 151 -7.19 -25.27 17.50
C SER A 151 -8.06 -24.84 16.32
N ASN A 152 -8.47 -25.85 15.57
CA ASN A 152 -9.66 -25.89 14.72
C ASN A 152 -10.67 -24.78 15.07
N ALA A 153 -10.68 -23.71 14.28
CA ALA A 153 -11.76 -22.74 14.26
C ALA A 153 -12.09 -22.43 12.81
N SER A 154 -12.99 -23.25 12.26
CA SER A 154 -13.79 -22.94 11.09
C SER A 154 -14.61 -21.67 11.38
N ALA A 155 -14.01 -20.49 11.19
CA ALA A 155 -14.73 -19.23 11.22
C ALA A 155 -15.34 -19.01 9.85
N GLN A 156 -16.62 -19.38 9.72
CA GLN A 156 -17.50 -18.99 8.64
C GLN A 156 -17.38 -17.48 8.38
N PHE A 157 -16.92 -17.15 7.19
CA PHE A 157 -17.00 -15.80 6.63
C PHE A 157 -18.44 -15.61 6.11
N GLN A 158 -19.29 -14.95 6.90
CA GLN A 158 -20.61 -14.53 6.45
C GLN A 158 -20.43 -13.33 5.50
N GLY A 159 -20.76 -13.55 4.23
CA GLY A 159 -20.58 -12.59 3.15
C GLY A 159 -21.36 -11.30 3.35
N PHE A 160 -20.78 -10.20 2.86
CA PHE A 160 -21.47 -8.97 2.53
C PHE A 160 -22.39 -9.25 1.33
N ALA A 161 -23.69 -9.33 1.57
CA ALA A 161 -24.72 -9.15 0.54
C ALA A 161 -25.39 -7.81 0.82
N GLY A 162 -25.13 -6.82 -0.05
CA GLY A 162 -25.96 -5.63 -0.16
C GLY A 162 -27.17 -5.88 -1.06
N GLY A 163 -28.14 -4.97 -0.99
CA GLY A 163 -29.16 -4.80 -2.02
C GLY A 163 -30.57 -5.17 -1.58
N ASP A 164 -31.24 -4.20 -0.97
CA ASP A 164 -32.53 -3.62 -1.37
C ASP A 164 -33.83 -4.46 -1.45
N GLU A 165 -34.85 -3.85 -0.82
CA GLU A 165 -36.27 -3.76 -1.21
C GLU A 165 -37.15 -5.02 -1.28
N ASP A 166 -38.12 -5.06 -0.37
CA ASP A 166 -39.58 -5.09 -0.62
C ASP A 166 -40.38 -6.10 0.22
N GLY A 167 -41.49 -5.60 0.79
CA GLY A 167 -42.65 -6.43 1.14
C GLY A 167 -43.01 -6.50 2.62
N GLN A 168 -43.55 -5.42 3.18
CA GLN A 168 -44.35 -5.48 4.41
C GLN A 168 -45.72 -6.11 4.08
N PRO A 169 -46.13 -7.25 4.68
CA PRO A 169 -47.51 -7.71 4.59
C PRO A 169 -48.39 -7.05 5.66
N ALA A 170 -49.63 -6.78 5.27
CA ALA A 170 -50.70 -6.26 6.10
C ALA A 170 -51.25 -7.28 7.11
N SER A 171 -51.61 -6.78 8.30
CA SER A 171 -52.70 -7.21 9.22
C SER A 171 -52.47 -6.43 10.54
N GLY A 172 -53.40 -5.72 11.17
CA GLY A 172 -54.84 -5.87 11.24
C GLY A 172 -55.20 -6.48 12.60
N ASP A 173 -55.47 -5.65 13.62
CA ASP A 173 -56.61 -5.71 14.57
C ASP A 173 -56.37 -4.81 15.81
N GLY A 174 -57.42 -4.08 16.23
CA GLY A 174 -57.49 -3.36 17.52
C GLY A 174 -57.85 -1.89 17.41
#